data_AF-A0A256XU81-F1
#
_entry.id   AF-A0A256XU81-F1
#
_cell.length_a   1.000
_cell.length_b   1.000
_cell.length_c   1.000
_cell.angle_alpha   90.00
_cell.angle_beta   90.00
_cell.angle_gamma   90.00
#
_symmetry.space_group_name_H-M   'P 1'
#
loop_
_entity.id
_entity.type
_entity.pdbx_description
1 polymer ?
#
loop_
_entity_poly.entity_id
_entity_poly.type
_entity_poly.pdbx_seq_one_letter_code
_entity_poly.pdbx_strand_id
1 'polypeptide(L)'
;MGVQLKRLLEITEERRRNAVILDKILSKFDFVNARYVAPYVKHVYHLYLVDYVPEILGISKSQFVKVLRIEGIPITEGYMWLVYSNPVFSNPERHPTCIKRLVGKLEYPKGLCPNAEKLCYETGLWFHGSVLNVDPKELEDIEKALEKIESNKEELKKLK
;
A
#
# COMPACT_ATOMS: atom_id res chain seq x y z
N MET A 1 -16.45 -29.01 -2.25
CA MET A 1 -15.44 -27.93 -2.16
C MET A 1 -15.74 -26.88 -3.22
N GLY A 2 -15.99 -25.62 -2.85
CA GLY A 2 -16.45 -24.57 -3.78
C GLY A 2 -15.43 -24.23 -4.88
N VAL A 3 -15.92 -23.74 -6.02
CA VAL A 3 -15.12 -23.47 -7.24
C VAL A 3 -13.90 -22.57 -6.99
N GLN A 4 -14.02 -21.58 -6.10
CA GLN A 4 -12.92 -20.66 -5.75
C GLN A 4 -11.77 -21.35 -5.01
N LEU A 5 -12.06 -22.26 -4.07
CA LEU A 5 -11.04 -22.95 -3.29
C LEU A 5 -10.16 -23.86 -4.16
N LYS A 6 -10.73 -24.41 -5.24
CA LYS A 6 -9.99 -25.26 -6.18
C LYS A 6 -8.91 -24.49 -6.95
N ARG A 7 -9.11 -23.19 -7.19
CA ARG A 7 -8.18 -22.33 -7.96
C ARG A 7 -7.20 -21.55 -7.08
N LEU A 8 -7.36 -21.60 -5.77
CA LEU A 8 -6.58 -20.78 -4.82
C LEU A 8 -5.07 -20.99 -4.95
N LEU A 9 -4.62 -22.25 -5.12
CA LEU A 9 -3.20 -22.55 -5.28
C LEU A 9 -2.64 -21.91 -6.54
N GLU A 10 -3.28 -22.13 -7.68
CA GLU A 10 -2.91 -21.54 -8.98
C GLU A 10 -2.84 -20.00 -8.92
N ILE A 11 -3.91 -19.36 -8.41
CA ILE A 11 -3.99 -17.90 -8.30
C ILE A 11 -2.86 -17.36 -7.40
N THR A 12 -2.58 -18.00 -6.27
CA THR A 12 -1.55 -17.50 -5.34
C THR A 12 -0.14 -17.77 -5.84
N GLU A 13 0.13 -18.86 -6.58
CA GLU A 13 1.44 -19.09 -7.18
C GLU A 13 1.72 -18.11 -8.34
N GLU A 14 0.72 -17.77 -9.14
CA GLU A 14 0.84 -16.68 -10.12
C GLU A 14 1.20 -15.35 -9.44
N ARG A 15 0.50 -14.99 -8.35
CA ARG A 15 0.83 -13.78 -7.61
C ARG A 15 2.26 -13.75 -7.09
N ARG A 16 2.76 -14.87 -6.57
CA ARG A 16 4.14 -14.96 -6.07
C ARG A 16 5.16 -14.75 -7.19
N ARG A 17 4.94 -15.36 -8.36
CA ARG A 17 5.82 -15.17 -9.54
C ARG A 17 5.84 -13.71 -9.97
N ASN A 18 4.67 -13.09 -10.08
CA ASN A 18 4.53 -11.71 -10.49
C ASN A 18 5.03 -10.71 -9.42
N ALA A 19 4.91 -11.04 -8.14
CA ALA A 19 5.47 -10.22 -7.06
C ALA A 19 6.99 -10.11 -7.16
N VAL A 20 7.70 -11.19 -7.51
CA VAL A 20 9.16 -11.15 -7.73
C VAL A 20 9.55 -10.27 -8.92
N ILE A 21 8.72 -10.22 -9.96
CA ILE A 21 8.94 -9.33 -11.11
C ILE A 21 8.73 -7.88 -10.67
N LEU A 22 7.64 -7.61 -9.95
CA LEU A 22 7.35 -6.28 -9.43
C LEU A 22 8.42 -5.81 -8.43
N ASP A 23 8.94 -6.69 -7.56
CA ASP A 23 10.06 -6.37 -6.66
C ASP A 23 11.27 -5.86 -7.46
N LYS A 24 11.60 -6.52 -8.57
CA LYS A 24 12.70 -6.12 -9.47
C LYS A 24 12.43 -4.80 -10.16
N ILE A 25 11.20 -4.57 -10.63
CA ILE A 25 10.81 -3.29 -11.24
C ILE A 25 10.99 -2.16 -10.22
N LEU A 26 10.42 -2.31 -9.03
CA LEU A 26 10.48 -1.26 -7.99
C LEU A 26 11.92 -1.01 -7.53
N SER A 27 12.79 -2.02 -7.52
CA SER A 27 14.20 -1.87 -7.13
C SER A 27 15.04 -0.95 -8.03
N LYS A 28 14.51 -0.58 -9.21
CA LYS A 28 15.15 0.37 -10.13
C LYS A 28 14.99 1.83 -9.70
N PHE A 29 14.05 2.12 -8.79
CA PHE A 29 13.68 3.46 -8.40
C PHE A 29 14.00 3.69 -6.92
N ASP A 30 14.52 4.87 -6.58
CA ASP A 30 14.87 5.25 -5.20
C ASP A 30 13.68 5.81 -4.39
N PHE A 31 12.58 6.16 -5.07
CA PHE A 31 11.38 6.72 -4.46
C PHE A 31 10.30 5.70 -4.09
N VAL A 32 10.50 4.41 -4.36
CA VAL A 32 9.57 3.33 -3.98
C VAL A 32 10.35 2.08 -3.57
N ASN A 33 9.85 1.37 -2.56
CA ASN A 33 10.48 0.16 -2.06
C ASN A 33 9.47 -0.99 -1.95
N ALA A 34 9.89 -2.16 -2.40
CA ALA A 34 9.19 -3.41 -2.09
C ALA A 34 9.40 -3.79 -0.62
N ARG A 35 8.40 -4.44 0.00
CA ARG A 35 8.53 -4.85 1.40
C ARG A 35 9.25 -6.19 1.53
N TYR A 36 10.14 -6.26 2.53
CA TYR A 36 10.83 -7.50 2.89
C TYR A 36 9.85 -8.65 3.18
N VAL A 37 10.08 -9.78 2.52
CA VAL A 37 9.42 -11.05 2.80
C VAL A 37 10.45 -12.00 3.39
N ALA A 38 10.20 -12.51 4.59
CA ALA A 38 11.13 -13.41 5.25
C ALA A 38 11.21 -14.78 4.53
N PRO A 39 12.36 -15.46 4.50
CA PRO A 39 12.54 -16.73 3.77
C PRO A 39 11.57 -17.85 4.16
N TYR A 40 11.05 -17.82 5.40
CA TYR A 40 10.09 -18.80 5.91
C TYR A 40 8.63 -18.45 5.61
N VAL A 41 8.35 -17.33 4.94
CA VAL A 41 6.98 -16.86 4.63
C VAL A 41 6.56 -17.29 3.24
N LYS A 42 5.50 -18.09 3.15
CA LYS A 42 4.79 -18.34 1.89
C LYS A 42 3.67 -17.31 1.70
N HIS A 43 4.02 -16.14 1.16
CA HIS A 43 3.09 -15.01 1.05
C HIS A 43 1.96 -15.26 0.05
N VAL A 44 0.73 -14.81 0.33
CA VAL A 44 -0.45 -14.99 -0.56
C VAL A 44 -0.80 -13.75 -1.38
N TYR A 45 -0.17 -12.61 -1.06
CA TYR A 45 -0.35 -11.31 -1.72
C TYR A 45 -1.83 -10.95 -1.91
N HIS A 46 -2.58 -10.89 -0.79
CA HIS A 46 -3.90 -10.23 -0.83
C HIS A 46 -3.75 -8.77 -1.25
N LEU A 47 -2.72 -8.12 -0.70
CA LEU A 47 -2.19 -6.83 -1.09
C LEU A 47 -0.68 -6.98 -1.31
N TYR A 48 -0.15 -6.23 -2.27
CA TYR A 48 1.28 -6.03 -2.44
C TYR A 48 1.62 -4.63 -1.94
N LEU A 49 2.38 -4.56 -0.84
CA LEU A 49 2.74 -3.31 -0.19
C LEU A 49 3.91 -2.63 -0.91
N VAL A 50 3.79 -1.34 -1.16
CA VAL A 50 4.86 -0.46 -1.63
C VAL A 50 5.10 0.61 -0.57
N ASP A 51 6.36 0.82 -0.21
CA ASP A 51 6.77 1.89 0.69
C ASP A 51 7.33 3.05 -0.13
N TYR A 52 6.56 4.13 -0.22
CA TYR A 52 6.89 5.34 -0.97
C TYR A 52 7.85 6.24 -0.17
N VAL A 53 8.75 6.93 -0.86
CA VAL A 53 9.69 7.89 -0.28
C VAL A 53 9.37 9.30 -0.82
N PRO A 54 8.45 10.04 -0.17
CA PRO A 54 8.00 11.36 -0.63
C PRO A 54 9.14 12.36 -0.83
N GLU A 55 10.21 12.24 -0.04
CA GLU A 55 11.33 13.17 0.00
C GLU A 55 12.09 13.22 -1.33
N ILE A 56 12.09 12.12 -2.10
CA ILE A 56 12.82 12.01 -3.37
C ILE A 56 12.10 12.77 -4.50
N LEU A 57 10.79 12.57 -4.64
CA LEU A 57 9.99 13.24 -5.68
C LEU A 57 9.50 14.63 -5.24
N GLY A 58 9.44 14.90 -3.94
CA GLY A 58 8.96 16.17 -3.39
C GLY A 58 7.45 16.38 -3.51
N ILE A 59 6.67 15.30 -3.71
CA ILE A 59 5.21 15.31 -3.76
C ILE A 59 4.63 14.36 -2.70
N SER A 60 3.40 14.63 -2.27
CA SER A 60 2.69 13.79 -1.30
C SER A 60 2.31 12.42 -1.89
N LYS A 61 2.07 11.46 -1.01
CA LYS A 61 1.52 10.13 -1.35
C LYS A 61 0.28 10.21 -2.23
N SER A 62 -0.66 11.09 -1.89
CA SER A 62 -1.92 11.23 -2.64
C SER A 62 -1.69 11.79 -4.05
N GLN A 63 -0.77 12.77 -4.19
CA GLN A 63 -0.36 13.26 -5.52
C GLN A 63 0.31 12.16 -6.34
N PHE A 64 1.22 11.39 -5.76
CA PHE A 64 1.87 10.26 -6.43
C PHE A 64 0.88 9.21 -6.93
N VAL A 65 -0.07 8.81 -6.08
CA VAL A 65 -1.16 7.87 -6.47
C VAL A 65 -2.03 8.46 -7.57
N LYS A 66 -2.36 9.75 -7.50
CA LYS A 66 -3.15 10.42 -8.54
C LYS A 66 -2.44 10.40 -9.89
N VAL A 67 -1.14 10.67 -9.93
CA VAL A 67 -0.33 10.63 -11.16
C VAL A 67 -0.28 9.21 -11.73
N LEU A 68 0.02 8.20 -10.90
CA LEU A 68 0.04 6.80 -11.34
C LEU A 68 -1.31 6.34 -11.90
N ARG A 69 -2.42 6.77 -11.29
CA ARG A 69 -3.76 6.45 -11.79
C ARG A 69 -4.08 7.12 -13.13
N ILE A 70 -3.55 8.32 -13.39
CA ILE A 70 -3.67 8.98 -14.70
C ILE A 70 -2.92 8.17 -15.77
N GLU A 71 -1.77 7.58 -15.43
CA GLU A 71 -1.04 6.64 -16.29
C GLU A 71 -1.71 5.25 -16.37
N GLY A 72 -2.89 5.06 -15.78
CA GLY A 72 -3.64 3.80 -15.84
C GLY A 72 -3.26 2.76 -14.79
N ILE A 73 -2.38 3.09 -13.84
CA ILE A 73 -1.88 2.14 -12.85
C ILE A 73 -2.83 2.07 -11.63
N PRO A 74 -3.42 0.89 -11.32
CA PRO A 74 -4.44 0.74 -10.29
C PRO A 74 -3.86 0.60 -8.87
N ILE A 75 -3.10 1.61 -8.43
CA ILE A 75 -2.52 1.70 -7.08
C ILE A 75 -3.45 2.45 -6.12
N THR A 76 -3.32 2.20 -4.82
CA THR A 76 -4.10 2.89 -3.77
C THR A 76 -3.21 3.45 -2.67
N GLU A 77 -3.72 4.47 -1.98
CA GLU A 77 -3.06 5.14 -0.83
C GLU A 77 -2.98 4.27 0.44
N GLY A 78 -3.42 3.02 0.37
CA GLY A 78 -3.47 2.14 1.49
C GLY A 78 -4.61 2.43 2.47
N TYR A 79 -4.36 2.20 3.76
CA TYR A 79 -5.38 2.41 4.79
C TYR A 79 -5.63 3.90 4.97
N MET A 80 -6.91 4.29 4.96
CA MET A 80 -7.31 5.69 5.15
C MET A 80 -7.03 6.17 6.57
N TRP A 81 -7.23 5.29 7.57
CA TRP A 81 -7.07 5.60 8.99
C TRP A 81 -6.41 4.46 9.75
N LEU A 82 -5.66 4.83 10.78
CA LEU A 82 -5.27 3.90 11.83
C LEU A 82 -6.49 3.46 12.64
N VAL A 83 -6.38 2.27 13.24
CA VAL A 83 -7.46 1.67 14.04
C VAL A 83 -7.92 2.64 15.12
N TYR A 84 -7.00 3.20 15.91
CA TYR A 84 -7.35 4.10 17.01
C TYR A 84 -7.81 5.50 16.57
N SER A 85 -7.58 5.88 15.31
CA SER A 85 -8.08 7.16 14.76
C SER A 85 -9.45 7.00 14.10
N ASN A 86 -9.84 5.77 13.72
CA ASN A 86 -11.12 5.50 13.10
C ASN A 86 -12.27 5.84 14.08
N PRO A 87 -13.30 6.60 13.66
CA PRO A 87 -14.43 7.02 14.50
C PRO A 87 -15.18 5.89 15.20
N VAL A 88 -15.11 4.65 14.70
CA VAL A 88 -15.66 3.48 15.39
C VAL A 88 -14.97 3.23 16.74
N PHE A 89 -13.67 3.51 16.82
CA PHE A 89 -12.84 3.27 18.00
C PHE A 89 -12.42 4.56 18.73
N SER A 90 -12.35 5.71 18.06
CA SER A 90 -11.97 6.97 18.68
C SER A 90 -13.14 7.71 19.35
N ASN A 91 -14.39 7.46 18.92
CA ASN A 91 -15.56 8.10 19.52
C ASN A 91 -16.05 7.33 20.76
N PRO A 92 -15.95 7.90 21.99
CA PRO A 92 -16.40 7.24 23.21
C PRO A 92 -17.90 6.93 23.21
N GLU A 93 -18.72 7.67 22.49
CA GLU A 93 -20.17 7.40 22.40
C GLU A 93 -20.46 6.06 21.71
N ARG A 94 -19.59 5.63 20.79
CA ARG A 94 -19.72 4.37 20.04
C ARG A 94 -19.13 3.17 20.76
N HIS A 95 -18.43 3.38 21.89
CA HIS A 95 -17.83 2.29 22.64
C HIS A 95 -18.92 1.43 23.31
N PRO A 96 -18.82 0.10 23.22
CA PRO A 96 -19.65 -0.80 24.01
C PRO A 96 -19.61 -0.44 25.49
N THR A 97 -20.75 -0.48 26.18
CA THR A 97 -20.87 -0.11 27.60
C THR A 97 -19.93 -0.93 28.50
N CYS A 98 -19.62 -2.17 28.12
CA CYS A 98 -18.66 -3.01 28.82
C CYS A 98 -17.23 -2.43 28.81
N ILE A 99 -16.78 -1.83 27.70
CA ILE A 99 -15.47 -1.19 27.59
C ILE A 99 -15.38 0.01 28.54
N LYS A 100 -16.43 0.85 28.58
CA LYS A 100 -16.49 2.02 29.49
C LYS A 100 -16.35 1.62 30.96
N ARG A 101 -16.97 0.50 31.35
CA ARG A 101 -16.91 -0.03 32.72
C ARG A 101 -15.57 -0.68 33.06
N LEU A 102 -14.90 -1.28 32.08
CA LEU A 102 -13.68 -2.05 32.30
C LEU A 102 -12.42 -1.17 32.28
N VAL A 103 -12.34 -0.22 31.35
CA VAL A 103 -11.11 0.52 31.04
C VAL A 103 -11.21 2.02 31.35
N GLY A 104 -12.39 2.52 31.69
CA GLY A 104 -12.61 3.94 31.97
C GLY A 104 -12.50 4.82 30.72
N LYS A 105 -11.82 5.96 30.83
CA LYS A 105 -11.60 6.90 29.73
C LYS A 105 -10.43 6.42 28.86
N LEU A 106 -10.69 6.20 27.57
CA LEU A 106 -9.71 5.74 26.60
C LEU A 106 -9.34 6.88 25.66
N GLU A 107 -8.05 7.23 25.61
CA GLU A 107 -7.52 8.27 24.72
C GLU A 107 -6.37 7.71 23.89
N TYR A 108 -6.36 8.07 22.61
CA TYR A 108 -5.33 7.68 21.66
C TYR A 108 -4.75 8.92 20.96
N PRO A 109 -3.89 9.69 21.65
CA PRO A 109 -3.22 10.82 21.02
C PRO A 109 -2.37 10.39 19.82
N LYS A 110 -2.12 11.34 18.90
CA LYS A 110 -1.15 11.15 17.83
C LYS A 110 0.26 10.96 18.40
N GLY A 111 1.09 10.21 17.70
CA GLY A 111 2.47 9.92 18.08
C GLY A 111 2.64 8.64 18.91
N LEU A 112 1.56 7.94 19.27
CA LEU A 112 1.65 6.67 20.00
C LEU A 112 2.27 5.56 19.14
N CYS A 113 1.96 5.56 17.84
CA CYS A 113 2.43 4.57 16.88
C CYS A 113 3.09 5.26 15.67
N PRO A 114 4.25 5.90 15.85
CA PRO A 114 4.83 6.80 14.83
C PRO A 114 5.10 6.09 13.50
N ASN A 115 5.54 4.83 13.53
CA ASN A 115 5.75 4.04 12.31
C ASN A 115 4.43 3.70 11.59
N ALA A 116 3.37 3.41 12.34
CA ALA A 116 2.06 3.14 11.76
C ALA A 116 1.47 4.42 11.18
N GLU A 117 1.61 5.55 11.88
CA GLU A 117 1.19 6.88 11.41
C GLU A 117 1.91 7.26 10.12
N LYS A 118 3.23 7.13 10.08
CA LYS A 118 4.01 7.40 8.87
C LYS A 118 3.57 6.51 7.70
N LEU A 119 3.43 5.21 7.92
CA LEU A 119 2.97 4.29 6.87
C LEU A 119 1.55 4.63 6.40
N CYS A 120 0.62 4.88 7.32
CA CYS A 120 -0.78 5.14 7.00
C CYS A 120 -0.98 6.46 6.25
N TYR A 121 -0.25 7.51 6.62
CA TYR A 121 -0.51 8.86 6.10
C TYR A 121 0.49 9.33 5.05
N GLU A 122 1.73 8.82 5.05
CA GLU A 122 2.81 9.40 4.25
C GLU A 122 3.45 8.44 3.26
N THR A 123 3.66 7.15 3.61
CA THR A 123 4.50 6.27 2.76
C THR A 123 3.81 5.02 2.24
N GLY A 124 2.84 4.45 2.95
CA GLY A 124 2.28 3.15 2.62
C GLY A 124 1.29 3.20 1.46
N LEU A 125 1.57 2.40 0.43
CA LEU A 125 0.75 2.19 -0.75
C LEU A 125 0.50 0.69 -0.95
N TRP A 126 -0.53 0.32 -1.70
CA TRP A 126 -0.62 -1.05 -2.18
C TRP A 126 -1.25 -1.20 -3.56
N PHE A 127 -0.85 -2.29 -4.20
CA PHE A 127 -1.60 -2.93 -5.27
C PHE A 127 -2.51 -4.01 -4.68
N HIS A 128 -3.73 -4.12 -5.20
CA HIS A 128 -4.57 -5.28 -4.93
C HIS A 128 -3.96 -6.53 -5.56
N GLY A 129 -4.17 -7.70 -4.95
CA GLY A 129 -3.62 -8.97 -5.47
C GLY A 129 -4.03 -9.29 -6.91
N SER A 130 -5.09 -8.69 -7.44
CA SER A 130 -5.49 -8.80 -8.86
C SER A 130 -4.45 -8.24 -9.83
N VAL A 131 -3.68 -7.21 -9.44
CA VAL A 131 -2.60 -6.63 -10.26
C VAL A 131 -1.47 -7.64 -10.48
N LEU A 132 -1.38 -8.66 -9.62
CA LEU A 132 -0.41 -9.74 -9.75
C LEU A 132 -0.97 -10.99 -10.44
N ASN A 133 -2.22 -10.97 -10.93
CA ASN A 133 -2.86 -12.06 -11.69
C ASN A 133 -3.09 -11.62 -13.14
N VAL A 134 -2.02 -11.14 -13.78
CA VAL A 134 -1.98 -10.61 -15.15
C VAL A 134 -0.82 -11.25 -15.91
N ASP A 135 -0.78 -11.08 -17.24
CA ASP A 135 0.41 -11.46 -18.00
C ASP A 135 1.62 -10.67 -17.45
N PRO A 136 2.78 -11.32 -17.19
CA PRO A 136 3.97 -10.64 -16.69
C PRO A 136 4.36 -9.38 -17.48
N LYS A 137 4.07 -9.32 -18.78
CA LYS A 137 4.33 -8.14 -19.62
C LYS A 137 3.49 -6.92 -19.23
N GLU A 138 2.28 -7.12 -18.70
CA GLU A 138 1.45 -6.02 -18.23
C GLU A 138 2.06 -5.31 -17.02
N LEU A 139 2.95 -5.98 -16.26
CA LEU A 139 3.70 -5.33 -15.18
C LEU A 139 4.72 -4.31 -15.70
N GLU A 140 5.16 -4.42 -16.96
CA GLU A 140 6.08 -3.45 -17.59
C GLU A 140 5.44 -2.06 -17.71
N ASP A 141 4.10 -1.96 -17.72
CA ASP A 141 3.42 -0.67 -17.75
C ASP A 141 3.58 0.08 -16.42
N ILE A 142 3.73 -0.65 -15.30
CA ILE A 142 4.11 -0.05 -14.02
C ILE A 142 5.52 0.54 -14.11
N GLU A 143 6.46 -0.18 -14.74
CA GLU A 143 7.82 0.32 -14.93
C GLU A 143 7.83 1.60 -15.76
N LYS A 144 7.20 1.59 -16.94
CA LYS A 144 7.10 2.77 -17.83
C LYS A 144 6.48 3.98 -17.13
N ALA A 145 5.43 3.76 -16.33
CA ALA A 145 4.80 4.83 -15.58
C ALA A 145 5.75 5.44 -14.53
N LEU A 146 6.53 4.60 -13.83
CA LEU A 146 7.53 5.06 -12.87
C LEU A 146 8.70 5.80 -13.55
N GLU A 147 9.20 5.31 -14.69
CA GLU A 147 10.23 6.00 -15.49
C GLU A 147 9.77 7.39 -15.95
N LYS A 148 8.50 7.49 -16.37
CA LYS A 148 7.91 8.77 -16.77
C LYS A 148 7.80 9.74 -15.60
N ILE A 149 7.39 9.27 -14.42
CA ILE A 149 7.34 10.08 -13.20
C ILE A 149 8.74 10.58 -12.82
N GLU A 150 9.74 9.69 -12.84
CA GLU A 150 11.12 10.04 -12.53
C GLU A 150 11.68 11.10 -13.48
N SER A 151 11.44 10.92 -14.79
CA SER A 151 11.87 11.86 -15.84
C SER A 151 11.26 13.24 -15.69
N ASN A 152 10.06 13.35 -15.09
CA ASN A 152 9.32 14.59 -14.92
C ASN A 152 9.31 15.11 -13.46
N LYS A 153 10.19 14.59 -12.59
CA LYS A 153 10.20 14.92 -11.15
C LYS A 153 10.26 16.42 -10.84
N GLU A 154 10.98 17.20 -11.65
CA GLU A 154 11.10 18.65 -11.44
C GLU A 154 9.82 19.43 -11.81
N GLU A 155 9.03 18.92 -12.75
CA GLU A 155 7.72 19.50 -13.07
C GLU A 155 6.69 19.11 -12.01
N LEU A 156 6.73 17.87 -11.52
CA LEU A 156 5.84 17.40 -10.46
C LEU A 156 5.97 18.22 -9.18
N LYS A 157 7.19 18.67 -8.82
CA LYS A 157 7.42 19.56 -7.67
C LYS A 157 6.69 20.91 -7.75
N LYS A 158 6.28 21.33 -8.95
CA LYS A 158 5.53 22.58 -9.17
C LYS A 158 4.02 22.42 -8.91
N LEU A 159 3.51 21.19 -8.78
CA LEU A 159 2.10 20.89 -8.49
C LEU A 159 1.69 21.17 -7.03
N LYS A 160 2.42 22.04 -6.33
CA LYS A 160 2.13 22.43 -4.94
C LYS A 160 0.87 23.28 -4.84
#